data_AF-A0A6I6MXU3-F1
#
_entry.id   AF-A0A6I6MXU3-F1
#
_cell.length_a   1.000
_cell.length_b   1.000
_cell.length_c   1.000
_cell.angle_alpha   90.00
_cell.angle_beta   90.00
_cell.angle_gamma   90.00
#
_symmetry.space_group_name_H-M   'P 1'
#
loop_
_entity.id
_entity.type
_entity.pdbx_description
1 polymer ?
#
loop_
_entity_poly.entity_id
_entity_poly.type
_entity_poly.pdbx_seq_one_letter_code
_entity_poly.pdbx_strand_id
1 'polypeptide(L)'
;MTVVWLTAGFPPGVSGVSLGNPERARWFAARRDVRLCLLVPDLPDGVTRTGSDTSGLELFPYAAKPWLPHAMVRTPRRAALAQIDAMLRTLLRTW
;
A
#
# COMPACT_ATOMS: atom_id res chain seq x y z
N MET A 1 -7.54 2.89 -17.30
CA MET A 1 -6.64 1.75 -17.08
C MET A 1 -6.32 1.64 -15.60
N THR A 2 -6.66 0.54 -14.93
CA THR A 2 -6.31 0.36 -13.51
C THR A 2 -4.95 -0.30 -13.38
N VAL A 3 -4.06 0.27 -12.58
CA VAL A 3 -2.73 -0.30 -12.26
C VAL A 3 -2.75 -0.69 -10.79
N VAL A 4 -2.62 -1.99 -10.53
CA VAL A 4 -2.53 -2.50 -9.17
C VAL A 4 -1.06 -2.63 -8.80
N TRP A 5 -0.63 -1.89 -7.77
CA TRP A 5 0.73 -1.95 -7.25
C TRP A 5 0.72 -2.59 -5.87
N LEU A 6 1.38 -3.75 -5.75
CA LEU A 6 1.66 -4.37 -4.46
C LEU A 6 3.10 -4.10 -4.03
N THR A 7 3.29 -3.51 -2.85
CA THR A 7 4.62 -3.32 -2.26
C THR A 7 4.65 -3.91 -0.87
N ALA A 8 5.63 -4.76 -0.61
CA ALA A 8 5.82 -5.41 0.68
C ALA A 8 6.55 -4.53 1.71
N GLY A 9 6.80 -3.25 1.41
CA GLY A 9 7.68 -2.38 2.21
C GLY A 9 7.27 -0.91 2.25
N PHE A 10 6.01 -0.63 2.61
CA PHE A 10 5.48 0.71 2.85
C PHE A 10 4.91 0.72 4.28
N PRO A 11 5.38 1.51 5.27
CA PRO A 11 6.33 2.63 5.23
C PRO A 11 7.80 2.13 5.27
N PRO A 12 8.83 3.01 5.22
CA PRO A 12 10.12 2.69 4.59
C PRO A 12 10.81 1.53 5.28
N GLY A 13 10.95 0.41 4.56
CA GLY A 13 11.91 -0.62 4.89
C GLY A 13 13.32 -0.14 4.54
N VAL A 14 14.30 -0.53 5.34
CA VAL A 14 15.76 -0.28 5.18
C VAL A 14 16.37 -0.78 3.86
N SER A 15 15.57 -1.29 2.92
CA SER A 15 16.05 -1.72 1.60
C SER A 15 15.96 -0.56 0.60
N GLY A 16 17.04 -0.32 -0.16
CA GLY A 16 17.08 0.72 -1.19
C GLY A 16 15.99 0.59 -2.27
N VAL A 17 15.37 -0.59 -2.41
CA VAL A 17 14.26 -0.84 -3.33
C VAL A 17 12.99 -0.08 -2.94
N SER A 18 12.80 0.21 -1.65
CA SER A 18 11.63 0.93 -1.13
C SER A 18 11.76 2.45 -1.21
N LEU A 19 12.98 2.98 -1.38
CA LEU A 19 13.27 4.41 -1.29
C LEU A 19 12.53 5.25 -2.35
N GLY A 20 12.25 4.67 -3.53
CA GLY A 20 11.54 5.33 -4.63
C GLY A 20 10.08 4.92 -4.80
N ASN A 21 9.52 4.11 -3.89
CA ASN A 21 8.10 3.71 -3.97
C ASN A 21 7.14 4.90 -3.85
N PRO A 22 7.33 5.86 -2.93
CA PRO A 22 6.45 7.03 -2.83
C PRO A 22 6.43 7.87 -4.12
N GLU A 23 7.59 8.14 -4.72
CA GLU A 23 7.72 8.93 -5.94
C GLU A 23 7.06 8.23 -7.13
N ARG A 24 7.28 6.92 -7.28
CA ARG A 24 6.64 6.14 -8.33
C ARG A 24 5.12 6.06 -8.14
N ALA A 25 4.65 5.88 -6.91
CA ALA A 25 3.21 5.88 -6.63
C ALA A 25 2.56 7.23 -6.99
N ARG A 26 3.19 8.35 -6.61
CA ARG A 26 2.74 9.69 -7.00
C ARG A 26 2.75 9.89 -8.51
N TRP A 27 3.79 9.42 -9.20
CA TRP A 27 3.90 9.53 -10.66
C TRP A 27 2.77 8.78 -11.37
N PHE A 28 2.45 7.54 -10.95
CA PHE A 28 1.34 6.79 -11.53
C PHE A 28 -0.01 7.43 -11.20
N ALA A 29 -0.22 7.86 -9.95
CA ALA A 29 -1.47 8.49 -9.52
C ALA A 29 -1.75 9.81 -10.26
N ALA A 30 -0.72 10.54 -10.70
CA ALA A 30 -0.88 11.79 -11.44
C ALA A 30 -1.41 11.60 -12.89
N ARG A 31 -1.51 10.37 -13.40
CA ARG A 31 -1.98 10.10 -14.76
C ARG A 31 -3.51 10.05 -14.79
N ARG A 32 -4.12 10.82 -15.71
CA ARG A 32 -5.59 10.97 -15.84
C ARG A 32 -6.35 9.67 -16.08
N ASP A 33 -5.70 8.69 -16.69
CA ASP A 33 -6.27 7.41 -17.07
C ASP A 33 -5.88 6.27 -16.12
N VAL A 34 -5.14 6.56 -15.05
CA VAL A 34 -4.62 5.55 -14.12
C VAL A 34 -5.35 5.62 -12.78
N ARG A 35 -5.88 4.47 -12.37
CA ARG A 35 -6.28 4.23 -10.99
C ARG A 35 -5.21 3.36 -10.33
N LEU A 36 -4.44 3.94 -9.42
CA LEU A 36 -3.39 3.26 -8.67
C LEU A 36 -3.95 2.71 -7.36
N CYS A 37 -3.93 1.39 -7.22
CA CYS A 37 -4.34 0.71 -5.99
C CYS A 37 -3.11 0.23 -5.23
N LEU A 38 -2.90 0.70 -3.99
CA LEU A 38 -1.74 0.36 -3.16
C LEU A 38 -2.17 -0.46 -1.95
N LEU A 39 -1.68 -1.69 -1.86
CA LEU A 39 -1.84 -2.52 -0.66
C LEU A 39 -0.77 -2.14 0.38
N VAL A 40 -1.21 -1.76 1.58
CA VAL A 40 -0.35 -1.20 2.63
C VAL A 40 -0.69 -1.81 3.99
N PRO A 41 0.26 -1.93 4.93
CA PRO A 41 -0.04 -2.37 6.27
C PRO A 41 -1.00 -1.39 6.96
N ASP A 42 -1.84 -1.93 7.83
CA ASP A 42 -2.61 -1.16 8.79
C ASP A 42 -1.68 -0.32 9.68
N LEU A 43 -2.10 0.92 9.92
CA LEU A 43 -1.48 1.78 10.90
C LEU A 43 -2.35 1.72 12.17
N PRO A 44 -1.75 1.80 13.37
CA PRO A 44 -2.53 1.89 14.60
C PRO A 44 -3.42 3.14 14.58
N ASP A 45 -4.55 3.06 15.28
CA ASP A 45 -5.53 4.14 15.40
C ASP A 45 -4.84 5.45 15.82
N GLY A 46 -5.13 6.53 15.10
CA GLY A 46 -4.57 7.87 15.34
C GLY A 46 -3.44 8.30 14.41
N VAL A 47 -2.84 7.40 13.62
CA VAL A 47 -1.91 7.77 12.54
C VAL A 47 -2.70 7.98 11.25
N THR A 48 -3.29 9.16 11.11
CA THR A 48 -3.94 9.57 9.87
C THR A 48 -2.85 9.76 8.82
N ARG A 49 -2.91 9.00 7.72
CA ARG A 49 -2.12 9.34 6.53
C ARG A 49 -2.57 10.72 6.09
N THR A 50 -1.69 11.71 6.19
CA THR A 50 -1.93 13.05 5.64
C THR A 50 -2.29 12.87 4.18
N GLY A 51 -3.55 13.18 3.86
CA GLY A 51 -4.11 13.08 2.52
C GLY A 51 -3.41 14.09 1.63
N SER A 52 -2.31 13.65 1.02
CA SER A 52 -1.82 14.25 -0.21
C SER A 52 -2.91 14.03 -1.24
N ASP A 53 -3.46 15.13 -1.75
CA ASP A 53 -4.47 15.19 -2.80
C ASP A 53 -3.91 14.55 -4.10
N THR A 54 -3.97 13.23 -4.18
CA THR A 54 -3.60 12.45 -5.36
C THR A 54 -4.86 11.78 -5.89
N SER A 55 -5.64 12.54 -6.65
CA SER A 55 -6.72 12.05 -7.49
C SER A 55 -6.22 10.85 -8.30
N GLY A 56 -6.68 9.63 -7.97
CA GLY A 56 -6.24 8.39 -8.62
C GLY A 56 -5.45 7.41 -7.75
N LEU A 57 -5.11 7.75 -6.51
CA LEU A 57 -4.50 6.82 -5.53
C LEU A 57 -5.55 6.27 -4.56
N GLU A 58 -5.67 4.96 -4.49
CA GLU A 58 -6.47 4.24 -3.50
C GLU A 58 -5.59 3.35 -2.62
N LEU A 59 -5.81 3.42 -1.30
CA LEU A 59 -5.03 2.66 -0.32
C LEU A 59 -5.87 1.54 0.28
N PHE A 60 -5.31 0.34 0.30
CA PHE A 60 -5.96 -0.86 0.80
C PHE A 60 -5.16 -1.42 1.98
N PRO A 61 -5.64 -1.25 3.22
CA PRO A 61 -4.93 -1.73 4.40
C PRO A 61 -4.96 -3.27 4.51
N TYR A 62 -3.89 -3.86 5.02
CA TYR A 62 -3.84 -5.26 5.44
C TYR A 62 -3.26 -5.40 6.86
N ALA A 63 -3.67 -6.45 7.57
CA ALA A 63 -3.29 -6.68 8.94
C ALA A 63 -1.77 -6.85 9.09
N ALA A 64 -1.12 -5.98 9.87
CA ALA A 64 0.31 -6.04 10.09
C ALA A 64 0.67 -5.94 11.58
N LYS A 65 1.93 -6.22 11.90
CA LYS A 65 2.50 -6.02 13.23
C LYS A 65 3.88 -5.40 13.13
N PRO A 66 4.37 -4.69 14.16
CA PRO A 66 5.75 -4.24 14.19
C PRO A 66 6.67 -5.46 14.11
N TRP A 67 7.75 -5.35 13.34
CA TRP A 67 8.83 -6.33 13.35
C TRP A 67 9.82 -5.96 14.44
N LEU A 68 9.74 -6.60 15.60
CA LEU A 68 10.68 -6.31 16.69
C LEU A 68 12.08 -6.84 16.35
N PRO A 69 13.16 -6.10 16.69
CA PRO A 69 13.17 -4.82 17.42
C PRO A 69 12.91 -3.57 16.57
N HIS A 70 12.88 -3.70 15.25
CA HIS A 70 12.70 -2.60 14.28
C HIS A 70 11.23 -2.20 14.09
N ALA A 71 10.63 -1.56 15.11
CA ALA A 71 9.19 -1.24 15.13
C ALA A 71 8.68 -0.38 13.95
N MET A 72 9.57 0.33 13.25
CA MET A 72 9.24 1.06 12.02
C MET A 72 8.90 0.14 10.84
N VAL A 73 9.46 -1.07 10.83
CA VAL A 73 9.16 -2.09 9.81
C VAL A 73 7.93 -2.87 10.25
N ARG A 74 6.97 -3.01 9.34
CA ARG A 74 5.74 -3.76 9.56
C ARG A 74 5.81 -5.08 8.82
N THR A 75 5.53 -6.18 9.53
CA THR A 75 5.42 -7.51 8.93
C THR A 75 3.94 -7.89 8.81
N PRO A 76 3.53 -8.48 7.68
CA PRO A 76 2.17 -8.99 7.53
C PRO A 76 1.83 -10.01 8.61
N ARG A 77 0.61 -9.94 9.16
CA ARG A 77 0.05 -11.03 9.97
C ARG A 77 -0.44 -12.15 9.06
N ARG A 78 -0.70 -13.34 9.61
CA ARG A 78 -1.27 -14.47 8.85
C ARG A 78 -2.58 -14.10 8.12
N ALA A 79 -3.39 -13.23 8.72
CA ALA A 79 -4.63 -12.74 8.11
C ALA A 79 -4.42 -11.87 6.86
N ALA A 80 -3.24 -11.25 6.70
CA ALA A 80 -2.95 -10.35 5.59
C ALA A 80 -3.06 -11.04 4.23
N LEU A 81 -2.68 -12.32 4.14
CA LEU A 81 -2.74 -13.07 2.88
C LEU A 81 -4.18 -13.14 2.35
N ALA A 82 -5.12 -13.56 3.20
CA ALA A 82 -6.54 -13.65 2.82
C ALA A 82 -7.14 -12.28 2.48
N GLN A 83 -6.71 -11.21 3.17
CA GLN A 83 -7.15 -9.83 2.90
C GLN A 83 -6.61 -9.32 1.56
N ILE A 84 -5.33 -9.57 1.27
CA ILE A 84 -4.69 -9.24 -0.01
C ILE A 84 -5.39 -9.98 -1.15
N ASP A 85 -5.63 -11.29 -1.00
CA ASP A 85 -6.32 -12.10 -2.01
C ASP A 85 -7.75 -11.62 -2.27
N ALA A 86 -8.49 -11.31 -1.19
CA ALA A 86 -9.84 -10.76 -1.32
C ALA A 86 -9.82 -9.42 -2.07
N MET A 87 -8.87 -8.55 -1.74
CA MET A 87 -8.74 -7.26 -2.39
C MET A 87 -8.38 -7.37 -3.86
N LEU A 88 -7.39 -8.19 -4.19
CA LEU A 88 -6.99 -8.45 -5.58
C LEU A 88 -8.16 -9.00 -6.40
N ARG A 89 -8.96 -9.91 -5.83
CA ARG A 89 -10.18 -10.40 -6.50
C ARG A 89 -11.18 -9.28 -6.78
N THR A 90 -11.41 -8.38 -5.84
CA THR A 90 -12.31 -7.22 -6.05
C THR A 90 -11.78 -6.33 -7.17
N LEU A 91 -10.50 -5.96 -7.10
CA LEU A 91 -9.85 -5.09 -8.10
C LEU A 91 -9.86 -5.70 -9.50
N LEU A 92 -9.67 -7.01 -9.62
CA LEU A 92 -9.69 -7.75 -10.89
C LEU A 92 -11.11 -8.00 -11.43
N ARG A 93 -12.15 -7.90 -10.61
CA ARG A 93 -13.56 -8.00 -11.04
C ARG A 93 -14.15 -6.67 -11.49
N THR A 94 -13.47 -5.56 -11.21
CA THR A 94 -13.95 -4.22 -11.57
C THR A 94 -13.52 -3.81 -12.99
N TRP A 95 -13.34 -4.79 -13.88
CA TRP A 95 -12.90 -4.66 -15.27
C TRP A 95 -13.95 -5.19 -16.24
#